data_AF-A0AAV4F1X7-F1
#
_entry.id   AF-A0AAV4F1X7-F1
#
_cell.length_a   1.000
_cell.length_b   1.000
_cell.length_c   1.000
_cell.angle_alpha   90.00
_cell.angle_beta   90.00
_cell.angle_gamma   90.00
#
_symmetry.space_group_name_H-M   'P 1'
#
loop_
_entity.id
_entity.type
_entity.pdbx_description
1 polymer ?
#
loop_
_entity_poly.entity_id
_entity_poly.type
_entity_poly.pdbx_seq_one_letter_code
_entity_poly.pdbx_strand_id
1 'polypeptide(L)'
;MKMKAGKATGPGGVAVEMIEALEEYGVEKLTSLLNDTGEIPTDISRSVFIALPKKPGATECKLHRTISLMSRVTKILLRVVMIRIRSKIKPEIADEQYGFVEAKGTTNAIYTLRTLREQ
;
A
#
# COMPACT_ATOMS: atom_id res chain seq x y z
N MET A 1 3.88 2.92 -13.45
CA MET A 1 3.34 2.77 -12.09
C MET A 1 2.16 3.73 -11.95
N LYS A 2 0.95 3.27 -11.64
CA LYS A 2 -0.22 4.16 -11.56
C LYS A 2 -0.83 4.14 -10.16
N MET A 3 -0.79 5.27 -9.47
CA MET A 3 -1.54 5.44 -8.23
C MET A 3 -2.98 5.82 -8.55
N LYS A 4 -3.93 5.50 -7.67
CA LYS A 4 -5.34 5.88 -7.87
C LYS A 4 -5.55 7.33 -7.46
N ALA A 5 -6.17 8.11 -8.34
CA ALA A 5 -6.70 9.44 -8.09
C ALA A 5 -7.92 9.40 -7.14
N GLY A 6 -8.30 10.55 -6.59
CA GLY A 6 -9.46 10.75 -5.71
C GLY A 6 -9.33 10.03 -4.36
N LYS A 7 -8.10 9.90 -3.85
CA LYS A 7 -7.83 9.27 -2.55
C LYS A 7 -7.47 10.32 -1.52
N ALA A 8 -7.94 10.11 -0.28
CA ALA A 8 -7.58 10.94 0.85
C ALA A 8 -6.06 11.08 0.98
N THR A 9 -5.63 12.30 1.32
CA THR A 9 -4.23 12.67 1.52
C THR A 9 -3.75 12.17 2.88
N GLY A 10 -2.44 11.96 3.01
CA GLY A 10 -1.80 11.77 4.32
C GLY A 10 -1.46 13.11 4.99
N PRO A 11 -0.60 13.09 6.02
CA PRO A 11 0.05 14.29 6.52
C PRO A 11 0.67 15.09 5.38
N GLY A 12 0.53 16.41 5.43
CA GLY A 12 1.06 17.34 4.42
C GLY A 12 0.11 17.64 3.27
N GLY A 13 -1.07 17.01 3.18
CA GLY A 13 -2.11 17.44 2.23
C GLY A 13 -1.80 17.21 0.74
N VAL A 14 -0.72 16.50 0.43
CA VAL A 14 -0.30 16.26 -0.95
C VAL A 14 -1.11 15.12 -1.59
N ALA A 15 -1.88 15.46 -2.61
CA ALA A 15 -2.64 14.52 -3.43
C ALA A 15 -1.75 13.89 -4.53
N VAL A 16 -2.21 12.83 -5.21
CA VAL A 16 -1.40 12.24 -6.30
C VAL A 16 -1.39 13.13 -7.52
N GLU A 17 -2.51 13.77 -7.77
CA GLU A 17 -2.77 14.65 -8.88
C GLU A 17 -1.81 15.84 -8.85
N MET A 18 -1.45 16.31 -7.65
CA MET A 18 -0.43 17.35 -7.45
C MET A 18 0.97 16.89 -7.88
N ILE A 19 1.32 15.63 -7.60
CA ILE A 19 2.62 15.08 -7.98
C ILE A 19 2.64 14.79 -9.48
N GLU A 20 1.54 14.26 -10.03
CA GLU A 20 1.39 14.00 -11.47
C GLU A 20 1.46 15.30 -12.28
N ALA A 21 0.92 16.41 -11.76
CA ALA A 21 1.00 17.73 -12.39
C ALA A 21 2.43 18.33 -12.45
N LEU A 22 3.38 17.81 -11.66
CA LEU A 22 4.78 18.23 -11.72
C LEU A 22 5.57 17.51 -12.82
N GLU A 23 5.00 16.50 -13.46
CA GLU A 23 5.61 15.75 -14.57
C GLU A 23 7.07 15.35 -14.28
N GLU A 24 7.99 15.61 -15.22
CA GLU A 24 9.41 15.26 -15.12
C GLU A 24 10.10 15.95 -13.95
N TYR A 25 9.78 17.23 -13.69
CA TYR A 25 10.31 17.98 -12.56
C TYR A 25 9.99 17.30 -11.22
N GLY A 26 8.77 16.77 -11.08
CA GLY A 26 8.35 16.02 -9.90
C GLY A 26 9.16 14.74 -9.71
N VAL A 27 9.44 14.02 -10.79
CA VAL A 27 10.24 12.79 -10.77
C VAL A 27 11.68 13.10 -10.36
N GLU A 28 12.31 14.09 -10.98
CA GLU A 28 13.69 14.50 -10.66
C GLU A 28 13.82 14.90 -9.18
N LYS A 29 12.90 15.76 -8.71
CA LYS A 29 12.99 16.30 -7.35
C LYS A 29 12.74 15.22 -6.30
N LEU A 30 11.77 14.33 -6.52
CA LEU A 30 11.52 13.19 -5.63
C LEU A 30 12.69 12.21 -5.65
N THR A 31 13.30 11.97 -6.81
CA THR A 31 14.42 11.04 -6.94
C THR A 31 15.65 11.57 -6.19
N SER A 32 15.99 12.85 -6.35
CA SER A 32 17.05 13.49 -5.56
C SER A 32 16.74 13.43 -4.06
N LEU A 33 15.54 13.86 -3.64
CA LEU A 33 15.14 13.86 -2.24
C LEU A 33 15.24 12.47 -1.57
N LEU A 34 14.84 11.42 -2.29
CA LEU A 34 14.79 10.06 -1.75
C LEU A 34 16.14 9.33 -1.80
N ASN A 35 17.10 9.81 -2.61
CA ASN A 35 18.41 9.19 -2.76
C ASN A 35 19.54 9.95 -2.04
N ASP A 36 19.37 11.22 -1.69
CA ASP A 36 20.45 12.09 -1.19
C ASP A 36 21.10 11.59 0.11
N THR A 37 20.32 11.22 1.12
CA THR A 37 20.85 10.97 2.47
C THR A 37 20.86 9.50 2.88
N GLY A 38 20.23 8.62 2.09
CA GLY A 38 19.94 7.24 2.50
C GLY A 38 18.93 7.13 3.67
N GLU A 39 18.51 8.27 4.23
CA GLU A 39 17.55 8.38 5.32
C GLU A 39 16.22 8.91 4.80
N ILE A 40 15.12 8.43 5.36
CA ILE A 40 13.78 8.90 5.01
C ILE A 40 13.47 10.12 5.90
N PRO A 41 13.22 11.32 5.33
CA PRO A 41 12.85 12.49 6.11
C PRO A 41 11.65 12.22 7.02
N THR A 42 11.70 12.75 8.24
CA THR A 42 10.66 12.53 9.26
C THR A 42 9.29 13.03 8.81
N ASP A 43 9.25 14.10 8.02
CA ASP A 43 8.00 14.67 7.52
C ASP A 43 7.28 13.74 6.53
N ILE A 44 8.02 12.96 5.73
CA ILE A 44 7.40 11.98 4.83
C ILE A 44 7.12 10.65 5.54
N SER A 45 7.84 10.31 6.62
CA SER A 45 7.61 9.07 7.37
C SER A 45 6.38 9.10 8.29
N ARG A 46 5.78 10.26 8.54
CA ARG A 46 4.57 10.39 9.35
C ARG A 46 3.31 9.84 8.67
N SER A 47 2.37 9.36 9.50
CA SER A 47 1.04 8.95 9.06
C SER A 47 -0.05 9.32 10.08
N VAL A 48 -1.27 9.55 9.61
CA VAL A 48 -2.44 9.73 10.46
C VAL A 48 -3.16 8.39 10.61
N PHE A 49 -3.43 7.97 11.84
CA PHE A 49 -4.19 6.76 12.12
C PHE A 49 -5.66 7.10 12.37
N ILE A 50 -6.57 6.40 11.70
CA ILE A 50 -8.01 6.56 11.83
C ILE A 50 -8.63 5.20 12.12
N ALA A 51 -9.50 5.12 13.12
CA ALA A 51 -10.28 3.93 13.42
C ALA A 51 -11.62 3.97 12.65
N LEU A 52 -11.78 3.09 11.66
CA LEU A 52 -13.03 2.97 10.91
C LEU A 52 -13.91 1.85 11.47
N PRO A 53 -15.22 2.05 11.69
CA PRO A 53 -16.10 0.99 12.16
C PRO A 53 -16.18 -0.14 11.10
N LYS A 54 -16.00 -1.40 11.52
CA LYS A 54 -16.14 -2.58 10.62
C LYS A 54 -17.59 -2.85 10.22
N LYS A 55 -18.54 -2.45 11.07
CA LYS A 55 -19.99 -2.60 10.89
C LYS A 55 -20.74 -1.39 11.47
N PRO A 56 -21.96 -1.06 11.00
CA PRO A 56 -22.79 -0.03 11.61
C PRO A 56 -23.02 -0.31 13.10
N GLY A 57 -23.05 0.74 13.92
CA GLY A 57 -23.26 0.62 15.37
C GLY A 57 -22.09 0.04 16.16
N ALA A 58 -20.87 0.07 15.63
CA ALA A 58 -19.68 -0.36 16.36
C ALA A 58 -19.40 0.56 17.56
N THR A 59 -19.55 0.05 18.78
CA THR A 59 -19.26 0.77 20.03
C THR A 59 -17.94 0.33 20.66
N GLU A 60 -17.54 -0.93 20.47
CA GLU A 60 -16.30 -1.48 21.02
C GLU A 60 -15.10 -1.25 20.09
N CYS A 61 -13.92 -1.02 20.68
CA CYS A 61 -12.67 -0.79 19.93
C CYS A 61 -12.31 -1.94 18.95
N LYS A 62 -12.49 -3.20 19.36
CA LYS A 62 -12.23 -4.39 18.51
C LYS A 62 -13.07 -4.45 17.22
N LEU A 63 -14.21 -3.75 17.23
CA LEU A 63 -15.12 -3.64 16.09
C LEU A 63 -14.69 -2.54 15.11
N HIS A 64 -13.61 -1.83 15.39
CA HIS A 64 -13.00 -0.88 14.48
C HIS A 64 -11.78 -1.50 13.77
N ARG A 65 -11.48 -0.98 12.59
CA ARG A 65 -10.29 -1.26 11.80
C ARG A 65 -9.46 0.01 11.76
N THR A 66 -8.29 -0.04 12.34
CA THR A 66 -7.30 1.04 12.19
C THR A 66 -6.79 1.06 10.75
N ILE A 67 -6.83 2.24 10.12
CA ILE A 67 -6.18 2.51 8.85
C ILE A 67 -5.11 3.59 9.04
N SER A 68 -4.06 3.53 8.23
CA SER A 68 -3.01 4.55 8.20
C SER A 68 -3.10 5.36 6.90
N LEU A 69 -3.28 6.68 7.05
CA LEU A 69 -3.13 7.65 5.98
C LEU A 69 -1.68 8.12 5.95
N MET A 70 -0.88 7.46 5.12
CA MET A 70 0.54 7.80 4.92
C MET A 70 0.72 8.93 3.90
N SER A 71 1.82 9.67 4.02
CA SER A 71 2.28 10.61 2.99
C SER A 71 2.33 9.97 1.60
N ARG A 72 2.01 10.76 0.57
CA ARG A 72 1.98 10.30 -0.81
C ARG A 72 3.37 9.94 -1.32
N VAL A 73 4.38 10.72 -0.93
CA VAL A 73 5.79 10.47 -1.27
C VAL A 73 6.24 9.11 -0.73
N THR A 74 5.91 8.80 0.53
CA THR A 74 6.26 7.52 1.15
C THR A 74 5.55 6.34 0.48
N LYS A 75 4.29 6.50 0.07
CA LYS A 75 3.60 5.48 -0.73
C LYS A 75 4.27 5.24 -2.10
N ILE A 76 4.79 6.30 -2.73
CA ILE A 76 5.54 6.18 -3.98
C ILE A 76 6.83 5.40 -3.74
N LEU A 77 7.64 5.79 -2.74
CA LEU A 77 8.87 5.10 -2.37
C LEU A 77 8.63 3.62 -2.09
N LEU A 78 7.64 3.30 -1.23
CA LEU A 78 7.29 1.93 -0.88
C LEU A 78 6.93 1.11 -2.12
N ARG A 79 6.20 1.69 -3.08
CA ARG A 79 5.83 0.99 -4.31
C ARG A 79 7.04 0.73 -5.20
N VAL A 80 7.97 1.68 -5.32
CA VAL A 80 9.23 1.51 -6.05
C VAL A 80 10.04 0.38 -5.42
N VAL A 81 10.20 0.38 -4.09
CA VAL A 81 10.90 -0.68 -3.35
C VAL A 81 10.22 -2.04 -3.60
N MET A 82 8.89 -2.11 -3.45
CA MET A 82 8.11 -3.33 -3.68
C MET A 82 8.33 -3.92 -5.07
N ILE A 83 8.33 -3.07 -6.11
CA ILE A 83 8.56 -3.49 -7.50
C ILE A 83 9.97 -4.07 -7.65
N ARG A 84 10.98 -3.41 -7.09
CA ARG A 84 12.38 -3.84 -7.19
C ARG A 84 12.63 -5.18 -6.50
N ILE A 85 12.03 -5.41 -5.33
CA ILE A 85 12.24 -6.64 -4.55
C ILE A 85 11.32 -7.79 -4.94
N ARG A 86 10.28 -7.53 -5.76
CA ARG A 86 9.23 -8.49 -6.08
C ARG A 86 9.75 -9.83 -6.62
N SER A 87 10.74 -9.78 -7.50
CA SER A 87 11.32 -10.99 -8.12
C SER A 87 12.05 -11.87 -7.11
N LYS A 88 12.55 -11.29 -6.01
CA LYS A 88 13.22 -12.01 -4.92
C LYS A 88 12.22 -12.56 -3.91
N ILE A 89 11.12 -11.87 -3.66
CA ILE A 89 10.09 -12.33 -2.71
C ILE A 89 9.23 -13.44 -3.32
N LYS A 90 8.92 -13.39 -4.62
CA LYS A 90 7.97 -14.31 -5.24
C LYS A 90 8.28 -15.80 -5.02
N PRO A 91 9.55 -16.27 -5.12
CA PRO A 91 9.89 -17.68 -4.86
C PRO A 91 9.73 -18.10 -3.39
N GLU A 92 9.78 -17.14 -2.46
CA GLU A 92 9.67 -17.40 -1.01
C GLU A 92 8.21 -17.49 -0.52
N ILE A 93 7.24 -17.21 -1.40
CA ILE A 93 5.83 -17.25 -1.07
C ILE A 93 5.30 -18.69 -1.20
N ALA A 94 4.78 -19.23 -0.10
CA ALA A 94 4.15 -20.55 -0.07
C ALA A 94 2.97 -20.68 -1.06
N ASP A 95 2.77 -21.87 -1.61
CA ASP A 95 1.70 -22.11 -2.59
C ASP A 95 0.30 -21.96 -2.00
N GLU A 96 0.16 -22.20 -0.71
CA GLU A 96 -1.06 -22.02 0.08
C GLU A 96 -1.36 -20.54 0.37
N GLN A 97 -0.44 -19.62 0.07
CA GLN A 97 -0.69 -18.19 0.22
C GLN A 97 -1.52 -17.65 -0.94
N TYR A 98 -2.75 -17.21 -0.64
CA TYR A 98 -3.65 -16.55 -1.60
C TYR A 98 -3.83 -15.06 -1.34
N GLY A 99 -3.42 -14.56 -0.17
CA GLY A 99 -3.50 -13.16 0.18
C GLY A 99 -2.37 -12.36 -0.44
N PHE A 100 -2.69 -11.25 -1.12
CA PHE A 100 -1.71 -10.31 -1.70
C PHE A 100 -0.75 -10.91 -2.74
N VAL A 101 -1.09 -12.07 -3.30
CA VAL A 101 -0.33 -12.73 -4.37
C VAL A 101 -0.98 -12.42 -5.72
N GLU A 102 -0.16 -12.15 -6.73
CA GLU A 102 -0.64 -11.90 -8.09
C GLU A 102 -1.38 -13.13 -8.63
N ALA A 103 -2.52 -12.89 -9.29
CA ALA A 103 -3.39 -13.93 -9.85
C ALA A 103 -3.99 -14.94 -8.85
N LYS A 104 -3.79 -14.76 -7.54
CA LYS A 104 -4.49 -15.52 -6.49
C LYS A 104 -5.45 -14.60 -5.74
N GLY A 105 -6.66 -15.10 -5.48
CA GLY A 105 -7.67 -14.40 -4.68
C GLY A 105 -8.47 -15.34 -3.78
N THR A 106 -9.35 -14.77 -2.95
CA THR A 106 -10.18 -15.53 -2.01
C THR A 106 -11.04 -16.59 -2.71
N THR A 107 -11.54 -16.32 -3.92
CA THR A 107 -12.30 -17.30 -4.70
C THR A 107 -11.46 -18.51 -5.08
N ASN A 108 -10.19 -18.32 -5.47
CA ASN A 108 -9.28 -19.43 -5.76
C ASN A 108 -9.02 -20.25 -4.50
N ALA A 109 -8.80 -19.61 -3.35
CA ALA A 109 -8.61 -20.31 -2.08
C ALA A 109 -9.83 -21.16 -1.70
N ILE A 110 -11.04 -20.60 -1.83
CA ILE A 110 -12.29 -21.33 -1.57
C ILE A 110 -12.44 -22.51 -2.53
N TYR A 111 -12.14 -22.31 -3.81
CA TYR A 111 -12.19 -23.38 -4.82
C TYR A 111 -11.23 -24.52 -4.44
N THR A 112 -9.97 -24.22 -4.18
CA THR A 112 -8.97 -25.21 -3.77
C THR A 112 -9.40 -25.98 -2.53
N LEU A 113 -9.92 -25.30 -1.51
CA LEU A 113 -10.44 -25.94 -0.29
C LEU A 113 -11.63 -26.87 -0.56
N ARG A 114 -12.52 -26.50 -1.48
CA ARG A 114 -13.66 -27.35 -1.88
C ARG A 114 -13.20 -28.59 -2.62
N THR A 115 -12.29 -28.43 -3.59
CA THR A 115 -11.73 -29.57 -4.34
C THR A 115 -11.01 -30.54 -3.42
N LEU A 116 -10.22 -30.05 -2.44
CA LEU A 116 -9.55 -30.91 -1.45
C LEU A 116 -10.51 -31.65 -0.52
N ARG A 117 -11.69 -31.08 -0.24
CA ARG A 117 -12.71 -31.73 0.59
C ARG A 117 -13.46 -32.83 -0.16
N GLU A 118 -13.62 -32.68 -1.47
CA GLU A 118 -14.35 -33.61 -2.34
C GLU A 118 -13.50 -34.80 -2.80
N GLN A 119 -12.18 -34.71 -2.66
CA GLN A 119 -11.23 -35.83 -2.81
C GLN A 119 -11.27 -36.76 -1.59
#